data_AF-Q99NX3-F1
#
_entry.id   AF-Q99NX3-F1
#
_cell.length_a   1.000
_cell.length_b   1.000
_cell.length_c   1.000
_cell.angle_alpha   90.00
_cell.angle_beta   90.00
_cell.angle_gamma   90.00
#
_symmetry.space_group_name_H-M   'P 1'
#
loop_
_entity.id
_entity.type
_entity.pdbx_description
1 polymer ?
#
loop_
_entity_poly.entity_id
_entity_poly.type
_entity_poly.pdbx_seq_one_letter_code
_entity_poly.pdbx_strand_id
1 'polypeptide(L)'
;IVYQPHLITAEEIKKQIEAAGFPAFIKKQPKYLKLGAIDVERLKNTPVKSPEGSQQRSPSYTNDSTATFIVDGMHCKSCVSNIESALSTLQYVSSIVVSLENRSAIVKYNASSVTPETLKKAIEAISPGKYRVSIASEVESTPNSLCSSSLQRSPLNIAGQPLTQETVVNIDGMTCDSCVQSIEGVISKKPGVKSIRVSLANSNGTIEYDPLLISPETLREAIED
;
A
#
# COMPACT_ATOMS: atom_id res chain seq x y z
N ILE A 1 29.60 8.06 -8.34
CA ILE A 1 29.52 7.87 -6.87
C ILE A 1 29.09 6.44 -6.65
N VAL A 2 30.01 5.57 -6.19
CA VAL A 2 29.71 4.15 -5.95
C VAL A 2 29.02 4.07 -4.59
N TYR A 3 27.73 3.73 -4.58
CA TYR A 3 26.97 3.55 -3.36
C TYR A 3 27.31 2.18 -2.77
N GLN A 4 28.04 2.14 -1.64
CA GLN A 4 28.23 0.94 -0.84
C GLN A 4 27.25 0.99 0.34
N PRO A 5 26.15 0.22 0.33
CA PRO A 5 25.27 0.11 1.49
C PRO A 5 25.98 -0.75 2.55
N HIS A 6 26.61 -0.11 3.52
CA HIS A 6 27.08 -0.80 4.73
C HIS A 6 25.85 -1.30 5.50
N LEU A 7 25.54 -2.59 5.35
CA LEU A 7 24.48 -3.25 6.09
C LEU A 7 24.83 -3.21 7.59
N ILE A 8 24.05 -2.47 8.37
CA ILE A 8 24.19 -2.45 9.83
C ILE A 8 23.97 -3.87 10.38
N THR A 9 24.95 -4.41 11.09
CA THR A 9 24.87 -5.76 11.65
C THR A 9 24.11 -5.76 12.97
N ALA A 10 23.46 -6.88 13.30
CA ALA A 10 22.73 -7.03 14.57
C ALA A 10 23.66 -6.86 15.79
N GLU A 11 24.94 -7.18 15.65
CA GLU A 11 25.96 -6.93 16.68
C GLU A 11 26.22 -5.45 16.93
N GLU A 12 26.24 -4.61 15.88
CA GLU A 12 26.45 -3.16 16.05
C GLU A 12 25.25 -2.50 16.74
N ILE A 13 24.05 -2.97 16.42
CA ILE A 13 22.81 -2.54 17.09
C ILE A 13 22.85 -2.92 18.58
N LYS A 14 23.26 -4.14 18.92
CA LYS A 14 23.40 -4.58 20.32
C LYS A 14 24.39 -3.70 21.10
N LYS A 15 25.55 -3.44 20.51
CA LYS A 15 26.63 -2.66 21.14
C LYS A 15 26.19 -1.22 21.47
N GLN A 16 25.41 -0.59 20.59
CA GLN A 16 24.87 0.74 20.85
C GLN A 16 23.85 0.75 22.00
N ILE A 17 23.02 -0.28 22.11
CA ILE A 17 22.02 -0.39 23.19
C ILE A 17 22.72 -0.58 24.54
N GLU A 18 23.78 -1.40 24.59
CA GLU A 18 24.59 -1.58 25.80
C GLU A 18 25.38 -0.32 26.19
N ALA A 19 25.90 0.42 25.22
CA ALA A 19 26.57 1.71 25.47
C ALA A 19 25.61 2.77 26.04
N ALA A 20 24.32 2.68 25.70
CA ALA A 20 23.25 3.50 26.27
C ALA A 20 22.80 3.03 27.68
N GLY A 21 23.46 2.02 28.26
CA GLY A 21 23.20 1.52 29.61
C GLY A 21 22.06 0.51 29.69
N PHE A 22 21.53 0.03 28.56
CA PHE A 22 20.45 -0.95 28.51
C PHE A 22 21.01 -2.34 28.18
N PRO A 23 20.81 -3.37 29.03
CA PRO A 23 21.25 -4.72 28.72
C PRO A 23 20.43 -5.28 27.55
N ALA A 24 21.10 -5.63 26.44
CA ALA A 24 20.47 -6.17 25.24
C ALA A 24 20.97 -7.58 24.92
N PHE A 25 20.08 -8.46 24.46
CA PHE A 25 20.38 -9.84 24.08
C PHE A 25 19.69 -10.20 22.77
N ILE A 26 20.47 -10.76 21.83
CA ILE A 26 19.97 -11.20 20.52
C ILE A 26 19.30 -12.55 20.70
N LYS A 27 17.95 -12.58 20.70
CA LYS A 27 17.17 -13.82 20.91
C LYS A 27 17.17 -14.78 19.72
N LYS A 28 17.42 -14.29 18.50
CA LYS A 28 17.62 -15.09 17.29
C LYS A 28 18.61 -14.39 16.38
N GLN A 29 19.77 -15.01 16.16
CA GLN A 29 20.70 -14.57 15.13
C GLN A 29 20.20 -15.18 13.80
N PRO A 30 19.81 -14.37 12.79
CA PRO A 30 19.54 -14.94 11.46
C PRO A 30 20.85 -15.54 10.96
N LYS A 31 20.88 -16.85 10.75
CA LYS A 31 22.03 -17.52 10.12
C LYS A 31 22.15 -16.95 8.72
N TYR A 32 23.13 -16.07 8.50
CA TYR A 32 23.52 -15.64 7.17
C TYR A 32 23.87 -16.90 6.38
N LEU A 33 23.13 -17.12 5.30
CA LEU A 33 23.37 -18.24 4.38
C LEU A 33 24.77 -18.05 3.80
N LYS A 34 25.71 -18.93 4.16
CA LYS A 34 26.98 -19.02 3.44
C LYS A 34 26.64 -19.46 2.03
N LEU A 35 26.81 -18.58 1.05
CA LEU A 35 26.85 -19.00 -0.35
C LEU A 35 28.06 -19.91 -0.50
N GLY A 36 27.83 -21.23 -0.50
CA GLY A 36 28.76 -22.17 -1.10
C GLY A 36 28.82 -21.92 -2.60
N ALA A 37 29.99 -22.12 -3.19
CA ALA A 37 30.21 -21.96 -4.62
C ALA A 37 29.13 -22.73 -5.41
N ILE A 38 28.49 -22.02 -6.32
CA ILE A 38 27.38 -22.50 -7.13
C ILE A 38 27.97 -23.50 -8.13
N ASP A 39 27.70 -24.80 -7.97
CA ASP A 39 27.90 -25.77 -9.04
C ASP A 39 26.56 -25.97 -9.76
N VAL A 40 26.51 -25.44 -10.98
CA VAL A 40 25.32 -25.25 -11.80
C VAL A 40 25.05 -26.52 -12.60
N GLU A 41 24.68 -27.67 -12.01
CA GLU A 41 24.33 -28.83 -12.86
C GLU A 41 23.49 -29.99 -12.28
N ARG A 42 22.39 -29.73 -11.56
CA ARG A 42 21.41 -30.81 -11.21
C ARG A 42 20.12 -30.22 -10.62
N LEU A 43 19.16 -29.67 -11.37
CA LEU A 43 18.37 -30.33 -12.41
C LEU A 43 18.02 -31.79 -12.07
N LYS A 44 16.70 -32.02 -11.96
CA LYS A 44 15.94 -33.25 -12.22
C LYS A 44 15.79 -34.29 -11.08
N ASN A 45 14.69 -34.18 -10.31
CA ASN A 45 13.64 -35.22 -10.16
C ASN A 45 12.89 -35.14 -8.79
N THR A 46 11.58 -34.84 -8.88
CA THR A 46 10.36 -35.31 -8.16
C THR A 46 10.45 -36.20 -6.89
N PRO A 47 9.37 -36.39 -6.06
CA PRO A 47 8.24 -35.52 -5.65
C PRO A 47 7.85 -35.65 -4.12
N VAL A 48 6.85 -34.85 -3.69
CA VAL A 48 5.85 -35.11 -2.59
C VAL A 48 6.08 -34.62 -1.13
N LYS A 49 5.05 -33.88 -0.67
CA LYS A 49 4.43 -33.65 0.67
C LYS A 49 5.15 -32.88 1.79
N SER A 50 4.54 -31.72 2.07
CA SER A 50 4.32 -30.96 3.33
C SER A 50 4.28 -31.79 4.63
N PRO A 51 4.37 -31.20 5.85
CA PRO A 51 3.98 -29.81 6.19
C PRO A 51 4.83 -29.04 7.25
N GLU A 52 4.42 -27.78 7.43
CA GLU A 52 4.71 -26.83 8.52
C GLU A 52 6.05 -26.06 8.54
N GLY A 53 5.92 -24.72 8.58
CA GLY A 53 6.99 -23.82 9.03
C GLY A 53 7.43 -22.75 8.02
N SER A 54 6.53 -21.83 7.69
CA SER A 54 6.77 -20.46 7.21
C SER A 54 8.03 -20.22 6.34
N GLN A 55 7.89 -20.48 5.04
CA GLN A 55 8.84 -19.99 4.04
C GLN A 55 8.51 -18.56 3.62
N GLN A 56 9.37 -17.65 4.06
CA GLN A 56 9.56 -16.34 3.48
C GLN A 56 10.11 -16.53 2.05
N ARG A 57 9.22 -16.47 1.05
CA ARG A 57 9.57 -16.52 -0.37
C ARG A 57 9.84 -15.09 -0.84
N SER A 58 11.02 -14.91 -1.41
CA SER A 58 11.44 -13.82 -2.30
C SER A 58 10.28 -13.06 -2.98
N PRO A 59 10.32 -11.73 -3.12
CA PRO A 59 9.49 -11.04 -4.10
C PRO A 59 10.11 -11.30 -5.48
N SER A 60 9.76 -12.45 -6.06
CA SER A 60 9.60 -12.55 -7.51
C SER A 60 8.56 -11.51 -7.91
N TYR A 61 8.81 -10.72 -8.96
CA TYR A 61 7.84 -9.77 -9.51
C TYR A 61 6.55 -10.52 -9.87
N THR A 62 5.62 -10.53 -8.93
CA THR A 62 4.25 -10.98 -9.11
C THR A 62 3.38 -9.74 -9.02
N ASN A 63 2.43 -9.57 -9.94
CA ASN A 63 1.47 -8.46 -9.93
C ASN A 63 0.46 -8.64 -8.79
N ASP A 64 0.97 -8.72 -7.57
CA ASP A 64 0.17 -8.82 -6.36
C ASP A 64 -0.22 -7.43 -5.87
N SER A 65 -1.52 -7.19 -5.84
CA SER A 65 -2.14 -6.01 -5.26
C SER A 65 -2.72 -6.35 -3.90
N THR A 66 -2.83 -5.35 -3.04
CA THR A 66 -3.42 -5.48 -1.71
C THR A 66 -4.63 -4.55 -1.62
N ALA A 67 -5.78 -5.10 -1.26
CA ALA A 67 -7.01 -4.35 -1.04
C ALA A 67 -7.45 -4.49 0.41
N THR A 68 -7.93 -3.38 0.97
CA THR A 68 -8.52 -3.36 2.31
C THR A 68 -10.02 -3.20 2.21
N PHE A 69 -10.75 -4.12 2.81
CA PHE A 69 -12.21 -4.16 2.85
C PHE A 69 -12.69 -3.89 4.28
N ILE A 70 -13.65 -2.99 4.45
CA ILE A 70 -14.42 -2.84 5.67
C ILE A 70 -15.58 -3.83 5.59
N VAL A 71 -15.67 -4.72 6.57
CA VAL A 71 -16.70 -5.78 6.62
C VAL A 71 -17.62 -5.51 7.80
N ASP A 72 -18.82 -5.03 7.48
CA ASP A 72 -19.87 -4.78 8.45
C ASP A 72 -20.69 -6.06 8.68
N GLY A 73 -20.96 -6.37 9.95
CA GLY A 73 -21.65 -7.60 10.36
C GLY A 73 -20.76 -8.73 10.89
N MET A 74 -19.42 -8.57 10.90
CA MET A 74 -18.54 -9.55 11.56
C MET A 74 -18.49 -9.29 13.08
N HIS A 75 -19.27 -10.05 13.83
CA HIS A 75 -19.35 -9.92 15.30
C HIS A 75 -18.70 -11.08 16.06
N CYS A 76 -18.29 -12.15 15.37
CA CYS A 76 -17.78 -13.36 15.99
C CYS A 76 -16.49 -13.86 15.33
N LYS A 77 -15.64 -14.53 16.11
CA LYS A 77 -14.42 -15.21 15.59
C LYS A 77 -14.75 -16.23 14.51
N SER A 78 -15.89 -16.90 14.61
CA SER A 78 -16.37 -17.83 13.58
C SER A 78 -16.62 -17.15 12.23
N CYS A 79 -17.05 -15.88 12.21
CA CYS A 79 -17.24 -15.12 10.97
C CYS A 79 -15.89 -14.84 10.30
N VAL A 80 -14.86 -14.51 11.07
CA VAL A 80 -13.50 -14.30 10.56
C VAL A 80 -12.96 -15.55 9.90
N SER A 81 -12.97 -16.67 10.62
CA SER A 81 -12.44 -17.93 10.08
C SER A 81 -13.19 -18.39 8.84
N ASN A 82 -14.50 -18.13 8.76
CA ASN A 82 -15.30 -18.43 7.58
C ASN A 82 -14.89 -17.56 6.37
N ILE A 83 -14.68 -16.25 6.59
CA ILE A 83 -14.24 -15.32 5.54
C ILE A 83 -12.82 -15.67 5.06
N GLU A 84 -11.90 -15.92 6.00
CA GLU A 84 -10.52 -16.33 5.69
C GLU A 84 -10.49 -17.62 4.89
N SER A 85 -11.26 -18.63 5.32
CA SER A 85 -11.31 -19.92 4.62
C SER A 85 -11.93 -19.79 3.23
N ALA A 86 -13.03 -19.04 3.09
CA ALA A 86 -13.69 -18.84 1.80
C ALA A 86 -12.76 -18.17 0.79
N LEU A 87 -12.11 -17.07 1.16
CA LEU A 87 -11.21 -16.35 0.25
C LEU A 87 -9.88 -17.08 0.02
N SER A 88 -9.38 -17.85 1.00
CA SER A 88 -8.17 -18.65 0.83
C SER A 88 -8.34 -19.81 -0.16
N THR A 89 -9.58 -20.23 -0.48
CA THR A 89 -9.83 -21.25 -1.51
C THR A 89 -9.73 -20.71 -2.94
N LEU A 90 -9.68 -19.39 -3.11
CA LEU A 90 -9.67 -18.75 -4.42
C LEU A 90 -8.25 -18.73 -4.99
N GLN A 91 -8.08 -19.29 -6.18
CA GLN A 91 -6.76 -19.43 -6.85
C GLN A 91 -6.01 -18.11 -7.10
N TYR A 92 -6.72 -16.97 -7.06
CA TYR A 92 -6.19 -15.64 -7.31
C TYR A 92 -5.88 -14.86 -6.01
N VAL A 93 -6.18 -15.43 -4.84
CA VAL A 93 -5.84 -14.85 -3.53
C VAL A 93 -4.54 -15.48 -3.05
N SER A 94 -3.55 -14.63 -2.75
CA SER A 94 -2.25 -15.07 -2.23
C SER A 94 -2.22 -15.10 -0.70
N SER A 95 -2.89 -14.15 -0.05
CA SER A 95 -2.96 -14.08 1.41
C SER A 95 -4.17 -13.28 1.84
N ILE A 96 -4.72 -13.60 3.00
CA ILE A 96 -5.80 -12.85 3.64
C ILE A 96 -5.51 -12.69 5.13
N VAL A 97 -5.88 -11.53 5.67
CA VAL A 97 -5.83 -11.22 7.09
C VAL A 97 -7.10 -10.49 7.48
N VAL A 98 -7.84 -10.98 8.48
CA VAL A 98 -9.08 -10.35 8.93
C VAL A 98 -8.95 -9.88 10.39
N SER A 99 -9.37 -8.64 10.64
CA SER A 99 -9.28 -7.97 11.93
C SER A 99 -10.66 -7.62 12.47
N LEU A 100 -11.12 -8.33 13.50
CA LEU A 100 -12.38 -7.99 14.21
C LEU A 100 -12.31 -6.62 14.88
N GLU A 101 -11.14 -6.27 15.44
CA GLU A 101 -10.91 -5.01 16.14
C GLU A 101 -11.15 -3.80 15.23
N ASN A 102 -10.51 -3.83 14.05
CA ASN A 102 -10.58 -2.75 13.06
C ASN A 102 -11.76 -2.89 12.09
N ARG A 103 -12.59 -3.92 12.26
CA ARG A 103 -13.69 -4.24 11.34
C ARG A 103 -13.25 -4.32 9.87
N SER A 104 -12.03 -4.80 9.63
CA SER A 104 -11.40 -4.80 8.30
C SER A 104 -10.85 -6.16 7.89
N ALA A 105 -10.77 -6.39 6.59
CA ALA A 105 -10.17 -7.55 5.96
C ALA A 105 -9.17 -7.07 4.90
N ILE A 106 -7.92 -7.49 5.01
CA ILE A 106 -6.83 -7.16 4.09
C ILE A 106 -6.58 -8.38 3.23
N VAL A 107 -6.68 -8.23 1.92
CA VAL A 107 -6.54 -9.33 0.96
C VAL A 107 -5.45 -8.98 -0.04
N LYS A 108 -4.47 -9.88 -0.17
CA LYS A 108 -3.43 -9.84 -1.19
C LYS A 108 -3.84 -10.75 -2.33
N TYR A 109 -4.02 -10.20 -3.53
CA TYR A 109 -4.54 -10.89 -4.71
C TYR A 109 -3.75 -10.51 -5.96
N ASN A 110 -3.90 -11.30 -7.02
CA ASN A 110 -3.29 -10.98 -8.30
C ASN A 110 -4.18 -10.01 -9.12
N ALA A 111 -3.72 -8.78 -9.34
CA ALA A 111 -4.48 -7.76 -10.07
C ALA A 111 -4.69 -8.07 -11.56
N SER A 112 -3.91 -8.99 -12.13
CA SER A 112 -4.11 -9.44 -13.50
C SER A 112 -5.20 -10.50 -13.65
N SER A 113 -5.67 -11.10 -12.54
CA SER A 113 -6.64 -12.20 -12.57
C SER A 113 -8.00 -11.85 -11.95
N VAL A 114 -8.05 -10.88 -11.04
CA VAL A 114 -9.29 -10.54 -10.33
C VAL A 114 -9.34 -9.05 -9.98
N THR A 115 -10.55 -8.49 -9.96
CA THR A 115 -10.82 -7.13 -9.50
C THR A 115 -11.25 -7.11 -8.03
N PRO A 116 -10.98 -6.03 -7.29
CA PRO A 116 -11.45 -5.87 -5.90
C PRO A 116 -12.97 -5.97 -5.77
N GLU A 117 -13.71 -5.55 -6.80
CA GLU A 117 -15.18 -5.64 -6.83
C GLU A 117 -15.66 -7.09 -6.82
N THR A 118 -14.93 -7.97 -7.50
CA THR A 118 -15.23 -9.40 -7.51
C THR A 118 -14.94 -10.01 -6.14
N LEU A 119 -13.84 -9.61 -5.50
CA LEU A 119 -13.52 -9.99 -4.12
C LEU A 119 -14.58 -9.49 -3.14
N LYS A 120 -15.04 -8.24 -3.29
CA LYS A 120 -16.16 -7.68 -2.51
C LYS A 120 -17.40 -8.56 -2.63
N LYS A 121 -17.84 -8.86 -3.85
CA LYS A 121 -19.02 -9.71 -4.10
C LYS A 121 -18.84 -11.11 -3.51
N ALA A 122 -17.63 -11.67 -3.59
CA ALA A 122 -17.33 -12.97 -3.01
C ALA A 122 -17.52 -12.96 -1.48
N ILE A 123 -17.06 -11.92 -0.79
CA ILE A 123 -17.26 -11.76 0.67
C ILE A 123 -18.75 -11.58 1.01
N GLU A 124 -19.48 -10.77 0.25
CA GLU A 124 -20.92 -10.53 0.46
C GLU A 124 -21.77 -11.80 0.22
N ALA A 125 -21.30 -12.74 -0.61
CA ALA A 125 -21.97 -14.00 -0.90
C ALA A 125 -21.73 -15.10 0.16
N ILE A 126 -20.89 -14.86 1.17
CA ILE A 126 -20.56 -15.84 2.21
C ILE A 126 -21.75 -16.02 3.16
N SER A 127 -22.50 -17.11 2.96
CA SER A 127 -23.55 -17.53 3.90
C SER A 127 -22.95 -18.00 5.23
N PRO A 128 -23.63 -17.84 6.38
CA PRO A 128 -25.00 -17.35 6.58
C PRO A 128 -25.13 -15.83 6.83
N GLY A 129 -24.01 -15.08 6.78
CA GLY A 129 -24.00 -13.66 7.15
C GLY A 129 -24.28 -12.75 5.96
N LYS A 130 -25.26 -11.86 6.09
CA LYS A 130 -25.48 -10.78 5.13
C LYS A 130 -24.46 -9.67 5.37
N TYR A 131 -23.19 -9.96 5.12
CA TYR A 131 -22.09 -9.01 5.33
C TYR A 131 -22.22 -7.85 4.34
N ARG A 132 -21.97 -6.63 4.81
CA ARG A 132 -21.87 -5.44 3.95
C ARG A 132 -20.41 -5.06 3.81
N VAL A 133 -19.92 -4.99 2.58
CA VAL A 133 -18.49 -4.81 2.33
C VAL A 133 -18.24 -3.49 1.60
N SER A 134 -17.32 -2.69 2.11
CA SER A 134 -16.87 -1.43 1.50
C SER A 134 -15.37 -1.46 1.28
N ILE A 135 -14.86 -0.88 0.19
CA ILE A 135 -13.43 -0.85 -0.09
C ILE A 135 -12.86 0.40 0.60
N ALA A 136 -11.89 0.22 1.50
CA ALA A 136 -11.31 1.31 2.31
C ALA A 136 -10.18 2.04 1.60
N SER A 137 -9.40 1.31 0.78
CA SER A 137 -8.41 1.85 -0.15
C SER A 137 -7.95 0.74 -1.09
N GLU A 138 -7.85 1.10 -2.36
CA GLU A 138 -7.08 0.38 -3.37
C GLU A 138 -5.93 1.30 -3.78
N VAL A 139 -4.70 0.81 -3.77
CA VAL A 139 -3.63 1.47 -4.53
C VAL A 139 -4.03 1.34 -5.99
N GLU A 140 -4.50 2.46 -6.54
CA GLU A 140 -5.44 2.52 -7.62
C GLU A 140 -4.89 2.00 -8.95
N SER A 141 -5.54 0.98 -9.50
CA SER A 141 -5.80 0.87 -10.94
C SER A 141 -7.31 0.71 -11.06
N THR A 142 -8.03 1.84 -11.13
CA THR A 142 -9.50 1.88 -11.08
C THR A 142 -10.14 1.52 -12.42
N PRO A 143 -11.13 0.62 -12.41
CA PRO A 143 -12.38 0.82 -13.11
C PRO A 143 -13.41 1.40 -12.14
N ASN A 144 -14.04 2.48 -12.59
CA ASN A 144 -15.22 3.09 -12.00
C ASN A 144 -16.30 2.07 -11.68
N SER A 145 -16.87 2.13 -10.47
CA SER A 145 -18.28 2.45 -10.28
C SER A 145 -18.58 2.44 -8.80
N LEU A 146 -19.23 3.49 -8.29
CA LEU A 146 -20.40 3.31 -7.44
C LEU A 146 -21.20 4.61 -7.41
N CYS A 147 -22.35 4.55 -8.08
CA CYS A 147 -23.45 5.49 -7.93
C CYS A 147 -24.21 5.24 -6.62
N SER A 148 -24.63 6.34 -5.97
CA SER A 148 -26.03 6.69 -5.62
C SER A 148 -25.97 7.84 -4.59
N SER A 149 -26.65 8.97 -4.71
CA SER A 149 -27.76 9.38 -5.57
C SER A 149 -28.09 10.86 -5.28
N SER A 150 -28.13 11.73 -6.29
CA SER A 150 -29.17 12.78 -6.45
C SER A 150 -29.00 13.53 -7.77
N LEU A 151 -30.14 13.80 -8.39
CA LEU A 151 -30.36 14.11 -9.80
C LEU A 151 -29.80 15.49 -10.21
N GLN A 152 -29.13 15.58 -11.36
CA GLN A 152 -29.51 16.44 -12.51
C GLN A 152 -28.48 16.39 -13.67
N ARG A 153 -28.86 15.69 -14.75
CA ARG A 153 -28.75 16.03 -16.20
C ARG A 153 -27.59 16.97 -16.60
N SER A 154 -26.54 16.52 -17.32
CA SER A 154 -26.44 16.45 -18.81
C SER A 154 -24.94 16.30 -19.24
N PRO A 155 -24.57 16.07 -20.52
CA PRO A 155 -23.88 14.86 -20.99
C PRO A 155 -22.39 15.02 -21.36
N LEU A 156 -21.67 13.89 -21.25
CA LEU A 156 -20.51 13.44 -22.05
C LEU A 156 -19.61 14.52 -22.69
N ASN A 157 -18.40 14.69 -22.15
CA ASN A 157 -17.23 14.99 -22.97
C ASN A 157 -16.04 14.11 -22.57
N ILE A 158 -15.60 13.33 -23.55
CA ILE A 158 -14.41 12.50 -23.57
C ILE A 158 -13.22 13.42 -23.85
N ALA A 159 -12.32 13.57 -22.88
CA ALA A 159 -10.97 14.08 -23.10
C ALA A 159 -10.08 13.49 -22.01
N GLY A 160 -8.95 12.93 -22.41
CA GLY A 160 -8.19 11.89 -21.70
C GLY A 160 -7.97 12.11 -20.21
N GLN A 161 -8.08 11.03 -19.44
CA GLN A 161 -7.59 10.96 -18.07
C GLN A 161 -6.13 11.44 -18.08
N PRO A 162 -5.81 12.56 -17.41
CA PRO A 162 -4.42 12.97 -17.32
C PRO A 162 -3.84 12.18 -16.16
N LEU A 163 -2.77 11.43 -16.46
CA LEU A 163 -1.95 10.65 -15.54
C LEU A 163 -1.45 11.56 -14.42
N THR A 164 -2.25 11.81 -13.39
CA THR A 164 -1.84 12.66 -12.28
C THR A 164 -1.70 11.89 -11.00
N GLN A 165 -0.64 12.23 -10.31
CA GLN A 165 -0.24 11.71 -9.03
C GLN A 165 -0.50 12.77 -7.97
N GLU A 166 -0.97 12.32 -6.81
CA GLU A 166 -1.12 13.15 -5.63
C GLU A 166 0.10 12.99 -4.72
N THR A 167 0.57 14.08 -4.13
CA THR A 167 1.61 14.07 -3.09
C THR A 167 1.26 15.05 -1.99
N VAL A 168 1.51 14.62 -0.75
CA VAL A 168 1.39 15.46 0.43
C VAL A 168 2.80 15.90 0.85
N VAL A 169 3.00 17.20 0.95
CA VAL A 169 4.25 17.84 1.38
C VAL A 169 4.02 18.52 2.72
N ASN A 170 4.85 18.22 3.71
CA ASN A 170 4.86 18.98 4.96
C ASN A 170 5.58 20.31 4.75
N ILE A 171 4.92 21.41 5.12
CA ILE A 171 5.45 22.77 4.94
C ILE A 171 5.55 23.41 6.31
N ASP A 172 6.77 23.59 6.78
CA ASP A 172 7.06 24.26 8.05
C ASP A 172 7.13 25.79 7.85
N GLY A 173 6.91 26.56 8.91
CA GLY A 173 7.02 28.03 8.86
C GLY A 173 5.80 28.79 8.31
N MET A 174 4.75 28.11 7.83
CA MET A 174 3.50 28.78 7.45
C MET A 174 2.80 29.34 8.69
N THR A 175 2.75 30.68 8.80
CA THR A 175 2.21 31.35 10.00
C THR A 175 0.93 32.15 9.70
N CYS A 176 0.59 32.35 8.42
CA CYS A 176 -0.56 33.16 8.00
C CYS A 176 -1.18 32.65 6.69
N ASP A 177 -2.45 32.95 6.47
CA ASP A 177 -3.21 32.63 5.24
C ASP A 177 -2.55 33.23 3.98
N SER A 178 -1.86 34.37 4.14
CA SER A 178 -1.07 34.97 3.05
C SER A 178 0.08 34.07 2.58
N CYS A 179 0.68 33.26 3.47
CA CYS A 179 1.72 32.29 3.09
C CYS A 179 1.12 31.15 2.27
N VAL A 180 -0.07 30.68 2.64
CA VAL A 180 -0.82 29.64 1.92
C VAL A 180 -1.07 30.08 0.49
N GLN A 181 -1.65 31.27 0.31
CA GLN A 181 -1.97 31.82 -1.00
C GLN A 181 -0.73 32.03 -1.88
N SER A 182 0.39 32.48 -1.29
CA SER A 182 1.65 32.59 -2.02
C SER A 182 2.11 31.23 -2.54
N ILE A 183 2.13 30.20 -1.69
CA ILE A 183 2.57 28.85 -2.06
C ILE A 183 1.63 28.26 -3.13
N GLU A 184 0.32 28.31 -2.90
CA GLU A 184 -0.68 27.84 -3.88
C GLU A 184 -0.52 28.56 -5.23
N GLY A 185 -0.30 29.88 -5.19
CA GLY A 185 -0.10 30.70 -6.38
C GLY A 185 1.20 30.40 -7.13
N VAL A 186 2.29 30.06 -6.44
CA VAL A 186 3.58 29.69 -7.08
C VAL A 186 3.49 28.30 -7.70
N ILE A 187 2.98 27.33 -6.95
CA ILE A 187 2.93 25.93 -7.39
C ILE A 187 1.88 25.71 -8.47
N SER A 188 0.72 26.37 -8.38
CA SER A 188 -0.30 26.29 -9.43
C SER A 188 0.16 26.83 -10.78
N LYS A 189 1.23 27.65 -10.83
CA LYS A 189 1.82 28.17 -12.08
C LYS A 189 2.87 27.23 -12.68
N LYS A 190 3.29 26.17 -11.97
CA LYS A 190 4.31 25.24 -12.47
C LYS A 190 3.73 24.33 -13.56
N PRO A 191 4.47 24.07 -14.64
CA PRO A 191 4.01 23.19 -15.70
C PRO A 191 3.84 21.77 -15.16
N GLY A 192 2.69 21.16 -15.44
CA GLY A 192 2.36 19.82 -14.96
C GLY A 192 1.61 19.80 -13.62
N VAL A 193 1.43 20.91 -12.92
CA VAL A 193 0.55 20.99 -11.75
C VAL A 193 -0.89 21.19 -12.19
N LYS A 194 -1.80 20.33 -11.73
CA LYS A 194 -3.23 20.46 -11.94
C LYS A 194 -3.93 21.21 -10.81
N SER A 195 -3.61 20.85 -9.59
CA SER A 195 -4.26 21.41 -8.41
C SER A 195 -3.31 21.39 -7.22
N ILE A 196 -3.41 22.39 -6.36
CA ILE A 196 -2.73 22.45 -5.07
C ILE A 196 -3.74 22.90 -4.02
N ARG A 197 -3.65 22.29 -2.83
CA ARG A 197 -4.39 22.67 -1.64
C ARG A 197 -3.45 22.71 -0.45
N VAL A 198 -3.33 23.86 0.20
CA VAL A 198 -2.48 24.01 1.39
C VAL A 198 -3.34 24.15 2.64
N SER A 199 -3.02 23.38 3.68
CA SER A 199 -3.74 23.33 4.95
C SER A 199 -2.86 23.83 6.10
N LEU A 200 -3.14 25.03 6.61
CA LEU A 200 -2.49 25.56 7.81
C LEU A 200 -2.73 24.66 9.03
N ALA A 201 -3.97 24.20 9.20
CA ALA A 201 -4.37 23.35 10.33
C ALA A 201 -3.55 22.06 10.42
N ASN A 202 -3.17 21.50 9.26
CA ASN A 202 -2.40 20.26 9.17
C ASN A 202 -0.91 20.49 8.88
N SER A 203 -0.50 21.75 8.71
CA SER A 203 0.88 22.14 8.33
C SER A 203 1.41 21.36 7.12
N ASN A 204 0.55 21.17 6.11
CA ASN A 204 0.89 20.43 4.89
C ASN A 204 0.18 20.98 3.65
N GLY A 205 0.68 20.62 2.48
CA GLY A 205 0.10 20.92 1.17
C GLY A 205 -0.06 19.65 0.34
N THR A 206 -1.27 19.44 -0.18
CA THR A 206 -1.60 18.37 -1.12
C THR A 206 -1.53 18.91 -2.54
N ILE A 207 -0.77 18.24 -3.41
CA ILE A 207 -0.51 18.67 -4.78
C ILE A 207 -0.87 17.53 -5.73
N GLU A 208 -1.72 17.81 -6.71
CA GLU A 208 -2.02 16.96 -7.84
C GLU A 208 -1.21 17.43 -9.06
N TYR A 209 -0.33 16.58 -9.56
CA TYR A 209 0.58 16.89 -10.66
C TYR A 209 0.78 15.70 -11.59
N ASP A 210 1.24 15.96 -12.81
CA ASP A 210 1.61 14.93 -13.78
C ASP A 210 3.09 14.51 -13.59
N PRO A 211 3.37 13.27 -13.16
CA PRO A 211 4.74 12.81 -12.92
C PRO A 211 5.57 12.67 -14.20
N LEU A 212 4.96 12.74 -15.39
CA LEU A 212 5.68 12.80 -16.65
C LEU A 212 6.21 14.19 -16.97
N LEU A 213 5.62 15.23 -16.38
CA LEU A 213 5.95 16.64 -16.63
C LEU A 213 6.77 17.26 -15.50
N ILE A 214 6.49 16.88 -14.25
CA ILE A 214 7.17 17.44 -13.07
C ILE A 214 7.42 16.37 -12.03
N SER A 215 8.58 16.41 -11.39
CA SER A 215 8.97 15.48 -10.33
C SER A 215 8.70 16.09 -8.94
N PRO A 216 8.44 15.25 -7.92
CA PRO A 216 8.16 15.73 -6.56
C PRO A 216 9.33 16.52 -5.96
N GLU A 217 10.57 16.24 -6.39
CA GLU A 217 11.75 17.03 -6.02
C GLU A 217 11.68 18.49 -6.49
N THR A 218 11.22 18.72 -7.72
CA THR A 218 11.05 20.07 -8.29
C THR A 218 9.91 20.83 -7.61
N LEU A 219 8.85 20.12 -7.21
CA LEU A 219 7.77 20.71 -6.42
C LEU A 219 8.26 21.13 -5.05
N ARG A 220 9.11 20.32 -4.40
CA ARG A 220 9.73 20.67 -3.12
C ARG A 220 10.60 21.91 -3.25
N GLU A 221 11.50 21.94 -4.24
CA GLU A 221 12.38 23.09 -4.49
C GLU A 221 11.57 24.38 -4.75
N ALA A 222 10.45 24.29 -5.45
CA ALA A 222 9.57 25.42 -5.70
C ALA A 222 8.80 25.95 -4.46
N ILE A 223 8.74 25.17 -3.37
CA ILE A 223 8.16 25.60 -2.09
C ILE A 223 9.25 26.18 -1.18
N GLU A 224 10.51 25.76 -1.35
CA GLU A 224 11.67 26.25 -0.57
C GLU A 224 12.21 27.61 -1.06
N ASP A 225 11.95 28.00 -2.31
CA ASP A 225 12.29 29.29 -2.93
C ASP A 225 11.31 30.43 -2.55
#